data_AF-A0A3B9FEN0-F1
#
_entry.id   AF-A0A3B9FEN0-F1
#
_cell.length_a   1.000
_cell.length_b   1.000
_cell.length_c   1.000
_cell.angle_alpha   90.00
_cell.angle_beta   90.00
_cell.angle_gamma   90.00
#
_symmetry.space_group_name_H-M   'P 1'
#
loop_
_entity.id
_entity.type
_entity.pdbx_description
1 polymer ?
#
loop_
_entity_poly.entity_id
_entity_poly.type
_entity_poly.pdbx_seq_one_letter_code
_entity_poly.pdbx_strand_id
1 'polypeptide(L)'
;VVDEYGDFRGIVTLEDILEEIVGDIDDEHDIGLAGLSAQADGSWLVDGNVTIRDLNRTLGWHLPDEDASTLAGLVLFESRTIPSPGQEFRFHDIRFRIVKREGNRLTSLRLWAS
;
A
#
# COMPACT_ATOMS: atom_id res chain seq x y z
N VAL A 1 13.66 10.76 25.81
CA VAL A 1 12.93 11.83 25.09
C VAL A 1 12.54 11.19 23.77
N VAL A 2 11.25 10.93 23.58
CA VAL A 2 10.68 10.16 22.47
C VAL A 2 10.30 11.17 21.40
N ASP A 3 10.93 11.07 20.24
CA ASP A 3 10.58 11.82 19.04
C ASP A 3 9.33 11.18 18.42
N GLU A 4 8.39 12.03 18.02
CA GLU A 4 7.07 11.73 17.50
C GLU A 4 7.06 11.21 16.04
N TYR A 5 8.20 10.81 15.47
CA TYR A 5 8.28 10.23 14.11
C TYR A 5 9.14 8.97 14.07
N GLY A 6 8.75 7.96 14.85
CA GLY A 6 9.41 6.67 15.00
C GLY A 6 9.83 6.00 13.68
N ASP A 7 11.11 6.22 13.36
CA ASP A 7 11.97 5.56 12.38
C ASP A 7 11.63 4.07 12.18
N PHE A 8 11.37 3.68 10.94
CA PHE A 8 11.58 2.30 10.50
C PHE A 8 12.34 2.30 9.18
N ARG A 9 13.62 1.95 9.29
CA ARG A 9 14.52 1.68 8.17
C ARG A 9 13.89 0.66 7.23
N GLY A 10 13.66 1.07 5.99
CA GLY A 10 13.23 0.19 4.90
C GLY A 10 14.31 -0.87 4.63
N ILE A 11 14.02 -2.11 5.02
CA ILE A 11 14.74 -3.26 4.49
C ILE A 11 14.23 -3.45 3.06
N VAL A 12 15.11 -3.20 2.09
CA VAL A 12 14.92 -3.66 0.71
C VAL A 12 15.08 -5.17 0.77
N THR A 13 14.02 -5.89 0.42
CA THR A 13 14.06 -7.35 0.39
C THR A 13 14.51 -7.81 -1.00
N LEU A 14 14.96 -9.07 -1.14
CA LEU A 14 15.43 -9.57 -2.44
C LEU A 14 14.28 -9.57 -3.47
N GLU A 15 13.06 -9.74 -3.00
CA GLU A 15 11.82 -9.68 -3.78
C GLU A 15 11.63 -8.29 -4.43
N ASP A 16 11.93 -7.18 -3.73
CA ASP A 16 11.83 -5.81 -4.29
C ASP A 16 12.76 -5.61 -5.51
N ILE A 17 13.93 -6.26 -5.50
CA ILE A 17 14.90 -6.19 -6.61
C ILE A 17 14.44 -7.06 -7.78
N LEU A 18 13.81 -8.19 -7.49
CA LEU A 18 13.28 -9.09 -8.53
C LEU A 18 12.06 -8.48 -9.23
N GLU A 19 11.21 -7.74 -8.52
CA GLU A 19 10.02 -7.07 -9.08
C GLU A 19 10.40 -6.04 -10.18
N GLU A 20 11.46 -5.26 -9.99
CA GLU A 20 11.96 -4.31 -11.01
C GLU A 20 12.54 -5.00 -12.26
N ILE A 21 13.10 -6.21 -12.11
CA ILE A 21 13.73 -6.96 -13.20
C ILE A 21 12.70 -7.79 -13.98
N VAL A 22 11.75 -8.40 -13.28
CA VAL A 22 10.83 -9.39 -13.86
C VAL A 22 9.46 -8.78 -14.18
N GLY A 23 9.05 -7.71 -13.49
CA GLY A 23 7.69 -7.16 -13.57
C GLY A 23 6.65 -8.06 -12.90
N ASP A 24 5.39 -7.61 -12.85
CA ASP A 24 4.24 -8.35 -12.33
C ASP A 24 4.17 -9.73 -12.99
N ILE A 25 4.66 -10.78 -12.31
CA ILE A 25 4.37 -12.15 -12.70
C ILE A 25 2.93 -12.38 -12.23
N ASP A 26 1.99 -12.05 -13.10
CA ASP A 26 0.56 -12.28 -12.91
C ASP A 26 0.32 -13.75 -12.56
N ASP A 27 0.08 -14.01 -11.27
CA ASP A 27 -0.69 -15.16 -10.83
C ASP A 27 -2.08 -14.58 -10.56
N GLU A 28 -2.89 -14.51 -11.62
CA GLU A 28 -4.27 -14.02 -11.66
C GLU A 28 -5.20 -14.91 -10.82
N HIS A 29 -4.99 -14.96 -9.51
CA HIS A 29 -5.79 -15.77 -8.60
C HIS A 29 -6.72 -14.90 -7.74
N ASP A 30 -7.99 -14.89 -8.15
CA ASP A 30 -9.21 -14.87 -7.33
C ASP A 30 -9.48 -13.69 -6.39
N ILE A 31 -9.26 -12.47 -6.87
CA ILE A 31 -9.82 -11.28 -6.23
C ILE A 31 -10.53 -10.47 -7.29
N GLY A 32 -11.87 -10.49 -7.28
CA GLY A 32 -12.70 -9.81 -8.27
C GLY A 32 -12.65 -8.27 -8.22
N LEU A 33 -11.71 -7.69 -7.48
CA LEU A 33 -11.52 -6.25 -7.37
C LEU A 33 -10.38 -5.81 -8.27
N ALA A 34 -10.70 -5.10 -9.35
CA ALA A 34 -9.70 -4.52 -10.25
C ALA A 34 -8.75 -3.59 -9.47
N GLY A 35 -7.44 -3.75 -9.70
CA GLY A 35 -6.39 -2.98 -9.02
C GLY A 35 -6.05 -3.52 -7.62
N LEU A 36 -6.42 -4.75 -7.27
CA LEU A 36 -6.00 -5.45 -6.05
C LEU A 36 -5.47 -6.84 -6.44
N SER A 37 -4.22 -7.15 -6.10
CA SER A 37 -3.57 -8.43 -6.38
C SER A 37 -2.86 -8.99 -5.15
N ALA A 38 -3.08 -10.27 -4.84
CA ALA A 38 -2.43 -10.97 -3.73
C ALA A 38 -1.01 -11.37 -4.14
N GLN A 39 -0.08 -11.29 -3.20
CA GLN A 39 1.33 -11.59 -3.42
C GLN A 39 1.73 -12.86 -2.67
N ALA A 40 2.75 -13.56 -3.16
CA ALA A 40 3.22 -14.82 -2.59
C ALA A 40 3.70 -14.71 -1.13
N ASP A 41 4.11 -13.52 -0.69
CA ASP A 41 4.53 -13.22 0.69
C ASP A 41 3.36 -12.89 1.64
N GLY A 42 2.11 -13.01 1.16
CA GLY A 42 0.90 -12.69 1.92
C GLY A 42 0.54 -11.20 1.92
N SER A 43 1.24 -10.38 1.14
CA SER A 43 0.91 -8.97 0.95
C SER A 43 -0.08 -8.75 -0.18
N TRP A 44 -0.53 -7.52 -0.33
CA TRP A 44 -1.42 -7.08 -1.39
C TRP A 44 -0.78 -5.94 -2.17
N LEU A 45 -0.69 -6.06 -3.49
CA LEU A 45 -0.38 -4.97 -4.39
C LEU A 45 -1.68 -4.28 -4.80
N VAL A 46 -1.76 -2.97 -4.63
CA VAL A 46 -3.01 -2.21 -4.78
C VAL A 46 -2.80 -0.90 -5.52
N ASP A 47 -3.65 -0.67 -6.51
CA ASP A 47 -3.74 0.60 -7.21
C ASP A 47 -4.20 1.71 -6.26
N GLY A 48 -3.53 2.86 -6.30
CA GLY A 48 -3.85 3.98 -5.41
C GLY A 48 -5.28 4.54 -5.55
N ASN A 49 -5.96 4.23 -6.67
CA ASN A 49 -7.33 4.65 -6.93
C ASN A 49 -8.39 3.69 -6.35
N VAL A 50 -8.01 2.51 -5.86
CA VAL A 50 -8.95 1.57 -5.23
C VAL A 50 -9.60 2.26 -4.04
N THR A 51 -10.92 2.13 -3.93
CA THR A 51 -11.68 2.78 -2.85
C THR A 51 -11.46 2.04 -1.54
N ILE A 52 -11.45 2.79 -0.44
CA ILE A 52 -11.31 2.22 0.90
C ILE A 52 -12.47 1.27 1.22
N ARG A 53 -13.69 1.61 0.75
CA ARG A 53 -14.87 0.76 0.88
C ARG A 53 -14.70 -0.59 0.19
N ASP A 54 -14.12 -0.61 -1.00
CA ASP A 54 -13.91 -1.86 -1.74
C ASP A 54 -12.82 -2.70 -1.08
N LEU A 55 -11.75 -2.09 -0.56
CA LEU A 55 -10.73 -2.78 0.24
C LEU A 55 -11.35 -3.39 1.51
N ASN A 56 -12.10 -2.62 2.28
CA ASN A 56 -12.77 -3.09 3.49
C ASN A 56 -13.71 -4.25 3.19
N ARG A 57 -14.51 -4.17 2.12
CA ARG A 57 -15.44 -5.23 1.71
C ARG A 57 -14.73 -6.50 1.25
N THR A 58 -13.60 -6.36 0.55
CA THR A 58 -12.90 -7.47 -0.09
C THR A 58 -11.96 -8.18 0.88
N LEU A 59 -11.25 -7.42 1.72
CA LEU A 59 -10.25 -7.92 2.65
C LEU A 59 -10.75 -8.06 4.09
N GLY A 60 -11.99 -7.62 4.38
CA GLY A 60 -12.55 -7.62 5.72
C GLY A 60 -11.88 -6.60 6.67
N TRP A 61 -11.22 -5.59 6.10
CA TRP A 61 -10.55 -4.53 6.86
C TRP A 61 -11.52 -3.43 7.30
N HIS A 62 -11.04 -2.56 8.19
CA HIS A 62 -11.81 -1.47 8.78
C HIS A 62 -11.06 -0.13 8.67
N LEU A 63 -10.49 0.13 7.50
CA LEU A 63 -9.85 1.41 7.21
C LEU A 63 -10.89 2.55 7.20
N PRO A 64 -10.55 3.75 7.70
CA PRO A 64 -11.48 4.88 7.70
C PRO A 64 -11.71 5.42 6.28
N ASP A 65 -12.98 5.65 5.92
CA ASP A 65 -13.40 6.16 4.61
C ASP A 65 -14.11 7.52 4.66
N GLU A 66 -14.02 8.22 5.80
CA GLU A 66 -14.67 9.52 6.01
C GLU A 66 -13.86 10.70 5.43
N ASP A 67 -12.55 10.74 5.68
CA ASP A 67 -11.66 11.82 5.25
C ASP A 67 -11.03 11.57 3.87
N ALA A 68 -11.00 10.31 3.44
CA ALA A 68 -10.45 9.89 2.16
C ALA A 68 -11.33 8.81 1.52
N SER A 69 -11.49 8.87 0.20
CA SER A 69 -12.26 7.85 -0.53
C SER A 69 -11.40 6.72 -1.09
N THR A 70 -10.11 6.96 -1.34
CA THR A 70 -9.20 6.02 -1.99
C THR A 70 -7.99 5.71 -1.12
N LEU A 71 -7.32 4.59 -1.41
CA LEU A 71 -6.12 4.18 -0.71
C LEU A 71 -5.01 5.24 -0.77
N ALA A 72 -4.75 5.82 -1.95
CA ALA A 72 -3.78 6.91 -2.07
C ALA A 72 -4.18 8.13 -1.23
N GLY A 73 -5.48 8.46 -1.21
CA GLY A 73 -6.01 9.56 -0.40
C GLY A 73 -5.78 9.34 1.09
N LEU A 74 -6.02 8.11 1.59
CA LEU A 74 -5.80 7.75 2.99
C LEU A 74 -4.33 7.94 3.37
N VAL A 75 -3.42 7.40 2.57
CA VAL A 75 -1.98 7.49 2.85
C VAL A 75 -1.50 8.94 2.83
N LEU A 76 -1.98 9.77 1.89
CA LEU A 76 -1.65 11.20 1.85
C LEU A 76 -2.22 11.96 3.06
N PHE A 77 -3.44 11.63 3.47
CA PHE A 77 -4.10 12.24 4.63
C PHE A 77 -3.34 11.93 5.93
N GLU A 78 -3.05 10.65 6.17
CA GLU A 78 -2.37 10.19 7.38
C GLU A 78 -0.90 10.64 7.43
N SER A 79 -0.19 10.55 6.30
CA SER A 79 1.22 10.94 6.25
C SER A 79 1.44 12.45 6.26
N ARG A 80 0.40 13.25 5.95
CA ARG A 80 0.45 14.72 5.80
C ARG A 80 1.55 15.22 4.85
N THR A 81 2.01 14.38 3.95
CA THR A 81 3.07 14.67 2.98
C THR A 81 2.80 13.92 1.67
N ILE A 82 3.63 14.11 0.65
CA ILE A 82 3.64 13.28 -0.55
C ILE A 82 4.80 12.27 -0.41
N PRO A 83 4.51 11.01 -0.10
CA PRO A 83 5.54 9.99 0.08
C PRO A 83 6.38 9.75 -1.17
N SER A 84 7.59 9.22 -0.95
CA SER A 84 8.46 8.72 -2.01
C SER A 84 8.33 7.19 -2.15
N PRO A 85 8.55 6.62 -3.35
CA PRO A 85 8.70 5.17 -3.51
C PRO A 85 9.68 4.56 -2.50
N GLY A 86 9.35 3.39 -1.97
CA GLY A 86 10.09 2.68 -0.92
C GLY A 86 9.78 3.14 0.51
N GLN A 87 9.11 4.28 0.70
CA GLN A 87 8.72 4.74 2.02
C GLN A 87 7.60 3.86 2.62
N GLU A 88 7.61 3.68 3.93
CA GLU A 88 6.63 2.87 4.65
C GLU A 88 5.91 3.64 5.75
N PHE A 89 4.67 3.23 5.99
CA PHE A 89 3.80 3.74 7.04
C PHE A 89 3.07 2.60 7.73
N ARG A 90 2.72 2.80 8.99
CA ARG A 90 1.83 1.90 9.74
C ARG A 90 0.77 2.70 10.45
N PHE A 91 -0.48 2.40 10.15
CA PHE A 91 -1.64 2.97 10.79
C PHE A 91 -2.82 2.03 10.55
N HIS A 92 -3.84 2.08 11.42
CA HIS A 92 -5.05 1.24 11.31
C HIS A 92 -4.74 -0.28 11.21
N ASP A 93 -3.73 -0.76 11.94
CA ASP A 93 -3.24 -2.15 11.93
C ASP A 93 -2.79 -2.68 10.55
N ILE A 94 -2.55 -1.78 9.59
CA ILE A 94 -2.03 -2.10 8.26
C ILE A 94 -0.67 -1.43 8.07
N ARG A 95 0.26 -2.17 7.46
CA ARG A 95 1.52 -1.63 6.94
C ARG A 95 1.33 -1.28 5.47
N PHE A 96 1.78 -0.10 5.09
CA PHE A 96 1.76 0.41 3.71
C PHE A 96 3.18 0.67 3.25
N ARG A 97 3.53 0.23 2.05
CA ARG A 97 4.76 0.62 1.34
C ARG A 97 4.38 1.28 0.02
N ILE A 98 5.01 2.40 -0.28
CA ILE A 98 4.82 3.08 -1.57
C ILE A 98 5.62 2.34 -2.63
N VAL A 99 4.95 1.77 -3.63
CA VAL A 99 5.63 1.08 -4.74
C VAL A 99 5.89 2.08 -5.86
N LYS A 100 4.85 2.78 -6.33
CA LYS A 100 4.96 3.68 -7.48
C LYS A 100 4.23 5.00 -7.26
N ARG A 101 4.85 6.07 -7.79
CA ARG A 101 4.30 7.43 -7.83
C ARG A 101 4.47 8.03 -9.22
N GLU A 102 3.43 8.67 -9.72
CA GLU A 102 3.46 9.46 -10.95
C GLU A 102 3.12 10.92 -10.62
N GLY A 103 4.11 11.81 -10.72
CA GLY A 103 3.94 13.20 -10.28
C GLY A 103 3.60 13.25 -8.79
N ASN A 104 2.40 13.74 -8.44
CA ASN A 104 1.89 13.80 -7.07
C ASN A 104 0.89 12.67 -6.75
N ARG A 105 0.66 11.73 -7.66
CA ARG A 105 -0.30 10.64 -7.49
C ARG A 105 0.43 9.35 -7.10
N LEU A 106 0.07 8.78 -5.95
CA LEU A 106 0.47 7.43 -5.58
C LEU A 106 -0.33 6.47 -6.46
N THR A 107 0.34 5.69 -7.30
CA THR A 107 -0.33 4.83 -8.29
C THR A 107 -0.35 3.37 -7.87
N SER A 108 0.66 2.90 -7.14
CA SER A 108 0.71 1.54 -6.61
C SER A 108 1.29 1.53 -5.20
N LEU A 109 0.69 0.72 -4.32
CA LEU A 109 1.06 0.54 -2.93
C LEU A 109 1.05 -0.95 -2.59
N ARG A 110 1.92 -1.36 -1.68
CA ARG A 110 1.96 -2.71 -1.12
C ARG A 110 1.51 -2.71 0.33
N LEU A 111 0.67 -3.66 0.72
CA LEU A 111 0.00 -3.67 2.02
C LEU A 111 0.15 -5.01 2.73
N TRP A 112 0.34 -4.97 4.04
CA TRP A 112 0.35 -6.16 4.90
C TRP A 112 -0.59 -5.92 6.09
N ALA A 113 -1.42 -6.89 6.42
CA ALA A 113 -2.09 -6.92 7.71
C ALA A 113 -1.05 -7.14 8.81
N SER A 114 -1.15 -6.39 9.92
CA SER A 114 -0.24 -6.50 11.07
C SER A 114 -0.69 -7.56 12.08
#